data_AF-A0A6A5KEI5-F1
#
_entry.id   AF-A0A6A5KEI5-F1
#
_cell.length_a   1.000
_cell.length_b   1.000
_cell.length_c   1.000
_cell.angle_alpha   90.00
_cell.angle_beta   90.00
_cell.angle_gamma   90.00
#
_symmetry.space_group_name_H-M   'P 1'
#
loop_
_entity.id
_entity.type
_entity.pdbx_description
1 polymer ?
#
loop_
_entity_poly.entity_id
_entity_poly.type
_entity_poly.pdbx_seq_one_letter_code
_entity_poly.pdbx_strand_id
1 'polypeptide(L)'
;MSLANLSLQPSYTTLARSATIATSRVFVARERLQQIKGHLLTRPYRYTMTMIWSKFKKAARDNNNNNNSESSQPTTTTMTASSKKATTTAAPSEKETKPSSGAVNIDQDVEDKFQQLPPLPSPLPTPHKEFLHCMPPEPPTYRKYSVFAAGSIEMGAAVQWQKHMAVLLSPLPITVCNPRRGHWDPNITPEAKDADFNAQVQWELGALEQADVICFFFDHTTKSPVTMLELGLWAASDKVVVCCDKRFWKQGNVEIVCNRYSVPLVRTFADLVPEIEKMLRHKGMQLDGNGDLVGENVHTDKPKPKKIPVLEAEKRDLQRQIEALQTQLQASKM
;
A
#
# COMPACT_ATOMS: atom_id res chain seq x y z
N MET A 1 7.67 51.12 66.06
CA MET A 1 8.88 50.58 65.42
C MET A 1 8.46 50.08 64.05
N SER A 2 8.87 50.53 62.86
CA SER A 2 9.98 51.34 62.31
C SER A 2 9.46 51.85 60.95
N LEU A 3 9.49 53.14 60.58
CA LEU A 3 10.50 53.81 59.71
C LEU A 3 11.18 52.85 58.71
N ALA A 4 11.38 53.07 57.41
CA ALA A 4 11.18 54.14 56.42
C ALA A 4 11.35 53.44 55.03
N ASN A 5 10.86 53.92 53.88
CA ASN A 5 11.52 54.94 53.06
C ASN A 5 10.66 55.30 51.83
N LEU A 6 10.48 56.60 51.63
CA LEU A 6 10.18 57.25 50.34
C LEU A 6 11.45 57.25 49.46
N SER A 7 11.28 57.34 48.13
CA SER A 7 11.73 58.52 47.33
C SER A 7 12.08 58.24 45.85
N LEU A 8 11.29 58.89 44.97
CA LEU A 8 11.63 59.65 43.74
C LEU A 8 12.19 58.97 42.45
N GLN A 9 11.45 59.26 41.35
CA GLN A 9 11.76 59.26 39.90
C GLN A 9 12.87 60.30 39.55
N PRO A 10 13.33 60.62 38.27
CA PRO A 10 12.71 60.45 36.92
C PRO A 10 13.65 60.29 35.67
N SER A 11 13.03 60.18 34.47
CA SER A 11 13.47 60.62 33.10
C SER A 11 14.72 59.95 32.46
N TYR A 12 14.80 59.57 31.18
CA TYR A 12 14.65 60.39 29.96
C TYR A 12 14.33 59.55 28.69
N THR A 13 13.62 60.22 27.78
CA THR A 13 13.46 60.06 26.32
C THR A 13 14.66 59.50 25.53
N THR A 14 14.42 58.72 24.46
CA THR A 14 14.64 59.13 23.03
C THR A 14 14.10 58.09 22.02
N LEU A 15 13.42 58.66 21.02
CA LEU A 15 12.92 58.22 19.72
C LEU A 15 13.68 57.18 18.84
N ALA A 16 12.84 56.38 18.15
CA ALA A 16 12.83 56.07 16.70
C ALA A 16 13.76 54.99 16.11
N ARG A 17 13.18 53.93 15.51
CA ARG A 17 12.78 53.85 14.09
C ARG A 17 12.28 52.43 13.73
N SER A 18 11.23 52.39 12.93
CA SER A 18 10.65 51.22 12.28
C SER A 18 11.66 50.41 11.45
N ALA A 19 11.50 49.08 11.45
CA ALA A 19 11.78 48.25 10.28
C ALA A 19 10.95 46.96 10.36
N THR A 20 9.76 47.02 9.78
CA THR A 20 9.01 45.87 9.28
C THR A 20 9.91 45.13 8.29
N ILE A 21 10.35 43.91 8.61
CA ILE A 21 10.94 43.02 7.62
C ILE A 21 10.09 41.76 7.56
N ALA A 22 9.40 41.64 6.43
CA ALA A 22 8.63 40.48 6.03
C ALA A 22 9.50 39.22 6.12
N THR A 23 9.18 38.33 7.05
CA THR A 23 9.66 36.95 7.09
C THR A 23 9.15 36.25 5.83
N SER A 24 9.95 36.30 4.76
CA SER A 24 9.62 35.66 3.49
C SER A 24 9.43 34.16 3.69
N ARG A 25 8.34 33.62 3.12
CA ARG A 25 7.98 32.19 3.10
C ARG A 25 9.10 31.27 2.57
N VAL A 26 10.14 31.84 1.96
CA VAL A 26 11.33 31.17 1.45
C VAL A 26 12.24 30.64 2.56
N PHE A 27 12.33 31.32 3.72
CA PHE A 27 13.21 30.90 4.81
C PHE A 27 12.71 29.62 5.49
N VAL A 28 11.40 29.54 5.74
CA VAL A 28 10.74 28.36 6.34
C VAL A 28 10.79 27.14 5.42
N ALA A 29 10.76 27.34 4.09
CA ALA A 29 10.91 26.27 3.12
C ALA A 29 12.34 25.69 3.07
N ARG A 30 13.36 26.53 3.34
CA ARG A 30 14.78 26.14 3.27
C ARG A 30 15.21 25.27 4.47
N GLU A 31 14.70 25.57 5.65
CA GLU A 31 14.88 24.77 6.88
C GLU A 31 14.24 23.37 6.76
N ARG A 32 13.01 23.28 6.22
CA ARG A 32 12.31 22.01 6.01
C ARG A 32 13.02 21.09 5.01
N LEU A 33 13.66 21.66 3.98
CA LEU A 33 14.47 20.92 3.00
C LEU A 33 15.81 20.42 3.59
N GLN A 34 16.36 21.10 4.59
CA GLN A 34 17.56 20.66 5.29
C GLN A 34 17.29 19.54 6.30
N GLN A 35 16.14 19.55 6.99
CA GLN A 35 15.72 18.44 7.85
C GLN A 35 15.46 17.13 7.06
N ILE A 36 14.88 17.22 5.87
CA ILE A 36 14.66 16.05 5.00
C ILE A 36 15.97 15.48 4.43
N LYS A 37 16.98 16.34 4.17
CA LYS A 37 18.31 15.89 3.74
C LYS A 37 19.09 15.13 4.82
N GLY A 38 18.85 15.40 6.10
CA GLY A 38 19.49 14.71 7.22
C GLY A 38 19.08 13.24 7.37
N HIS A 39 17.90 12.86 6.91
CA HIS A 39 17.41 11.48 6.97
C HIS A 39 17.72 10.62 5.73
N LEU A 40 18.03 11.24 4.59
CA LEU A 40 18.25 10.54 3.32
C LEU A 40 19.74 10.28 2.99
N LEU A 41 20.67 10.68 3.86
CA LEU A 41 22.11 10.53 3.64
C LEU A 41 22.86 9.97 4.85
N THR A 42 22.46 8.79 5.34
CA THR A 42 23.38 7.93 6.11
C THR A 42 23.21 6.48 5.72
N ARG A 43 24.03 6.02 4.75
CA ARG A 43 24.88 4.80 4.79
C ARG A 43 25.12 4.22 3.40
N PRO A 44 26.38 4.21 2.90
CA PRO A 44 26.78 3.25 1.88
C PRO A 44 27.47 2.06 2.56
N TYR A 45 26.82 0.90 2.61
CA TYR A 45 27.54 -0.38 2.73
C TYR A 45 27.71 -0.93 1.32
N ARG A 46 28.85 -0.63 0.68
CA ARG A 46 29.26 -1.27 -0.57
C ARG A 46 29.80 -2.67 -0.26
N TYR A 47 28.94 -3.69 -0.34
CA TYR A 47 29.41 -5.06 -0.57
C TYR A 47 29.64 -5.21 -2.08
N THR A 48 30.89 -5.36 -2.51
CA THR A 48 31.22 -5.51 -3.93
C THR A 48 30.71 -6.85 -4.45
N MET A 49 29.96 -6.79 -5.55
CA MET A 49 29.29 -7.90 -6.24
C MET A 49 30.24 -9.03 -6.67
N THR A 50 31.55 -8.76 -6.70
CA THR A 50 32.63 -9.70 -6.97
C THR A 50 32.77 -10.81 -5.91
N MET A 51 32.46 -10.55 -4.63
CA MET A 51 32.57 -11.59 -3.58
C MET A 51 31.41 -12.60 -3.59
N ILE A 52 30.24 -12.20 -4.08
CA ILE A 52 29.06 -13.09 -4.13
C ILE A 52 29.21 -14.07 -5.31
N TRP A 53 29.78 -13.61 -6.42
CA TRP A 53 29.98 -14.44 -7.61
C TRP A 53 31.06 -15.52 -7.44
N SER A 54 32.11 -15.25 -6.65
CA SER A 54 33.15 -16.26 -6.37
C SER A 54 32.62 -17.40 -5.48
N LYS A 55 31.71 -17.10 -4.54
CA LYS A 55 31.04 -18.12 -3.71
C LYS A 55 30.03 -18.95 -4.50
N PHE A 56 29.28 -18.33 -5.42
CA PHE A 56 28.34 -19.06 -6.30
C PHE A 56 29.04 -19.99 -7.28
N LYS A 57 30.18 -19.58 -7.87
CA LYS A 57 30.97 -20.46 -8.76
C LYS A 57 31.56 -21.68 -8.06
N LYS A 58 31.89 -21.58 -6.78
CA LYS A 58 32.39 -22.72 -5.99
C LYS A 58 31.27 -23.71 -5.68
N ALA A 59 30.11 -23.23 -5.24
CA ALA A 59 28.94 -24.07 -4.96
C ALA A 59 28.38 -24.78 -6.21
N ALA A 60 28.40 -24.13 -7.38
CA ALA A 60 27.97 -24.74 -8.64
C ALA A 60 28.94 -25.81 -9.16
N ARG A 61 30.24 -25.74 -8.79
CA ARG A 61 31.23 -26.77 -9.15
C ARG A 61 31.09 -28.02 -8.30
N ASP A 62 30.79 -27.84 -7.02
CA ASP A 62 30.67 -28.95 -6.06
C ASP A 62 29.35 -29.73 -6.25
N ASN A 63 28.32 -29.11 -6.85
CA ASN A 63 27.02 -29.74 -7.08
C ASN A 63 26.92 -30.57 -8.38
N ASN A 64 27.90 -30.47 -9.28
CA ASN A 64 27.87 -31.15 -10.58
C ASN A 64 28.53 -32.55 -10.57
N ASN A 65 29.03 -33.00 -9.42
CA ASN A 65 29.70 -34.30 -9.28
C ASN A 65 28.82 -35.39 -8.65
N ASN A 66 27.54 -35.14 -8.40
CA ASN A 66 26.73 -36.01 -7.54
C ASN A 66 25.29 -36.21 -7.99
N ASN A 67 25.04 -36.50 -9.27
CA ASN A 67 23.75 -37.06 -9.71
C ASN A 67 23.94 -38.00 -10.91
N ASN A 68 24.04 -39.30 -10.61
CA ASN A 68 23.79 -40.42 -11.53
C ASN A 68 22.86 -41.40 -10.78
N SER A 69 21.94 -42.05 -11.51
CA SER A 69 20.83 -42.95 -11.07
C SER A 69 19.60 -42.21 -10.51
N GLU A 70 18.33 -42.55 -10.79
CA GLU A 70 17.70 -43.70 -11.46
C GLU A 70 16.24 -43.34 -11.86
N SER A 71 15.68 -44.05 -12.83
CA SER A 71 14.36 -43.88 -13.46
C SER A 71 13.17 -44.41 -12.65
N SER A 72 11.95 -43.92 -12.91
CA SER A 72 10.76 -44.72 -13.33
C SER A 72 9.46 -43.88 -13.41
N GLN A 73 8.65 -44.11 -14.46
CA GLN A 73 7.25 -43.63 -14.62
C GLN A 73 6.27 -44.45 -13.74
N PRO A 74 4.96 -44.11 -13.66
CA PRO A 74 4.01 -44.73 -14.60
C PRO A 74 2.77 -43.90 -15.03
N THR A 75 2.03 -44.59 -15.90
CA THR A 75 0.88 -44.41 -16.80
C THR A 75 -0.49 -43.90 -16.31
N THR A 76 -1.20 -43.38 -17.31
CA THR A 76 -2.60 -43.03 -17.56
C THR A 76 -3.67 -44.03 -17.09
N THR A 77 -4.86 -43.55 -16.68
CA THR A 77 -6.17 -44.24 -16.90
C THR A 77 -7.33 -43.24 -16.88
N THR A 78 -8.23 -43.40 -17.86
CA THR A 78 -9.45 -42.63 -18.18
C THR A 78 -10.68 -43.41 -17.70
N MET A 79 -11.73 -42.74 -17.17
CA MET A 79 -13.16 -43.20 -17.16
C MET A 79 -14.08 -42.00 -16.82
N THR A 80 -14.83 -41.48 -17.80
CA THR A 80 -16.28 -41.65 -18.08
C THR A 80 -17.25 -41.03 -17.04
N ALA A 81 -17.97 -40.00 -17.49
CA ALA A 81 -19.01 -39.28 -16.77
C ALA A 81 -20.41 -39.81 -17.14
N SER A 82 -21.33 -39.82 -16.18
CA SER A 82 -22.77 -40.04 -16.39
C SER A 82 -23.56 -38.93 -15.69
N SER A 83 -24.36 -38.21 -16.48
CA SER A 83 -25.19 -37.08 -16.06
C SER A 83 -26.57 -37.55 -15.59
N LYS A 84 -27.08 -36.98 -14.50
CA LYS A 84 -28.53 -36.83 -14.26
C LYS A 84 -28.83 -35.47 -13.65
N LYS A 85 -29.84 -34.82 -14.23
CA LYS A 85 -30.35 -33.48 -13.96
C LYS A 85 -31.70 -33.63 -13.23
N ALA A 86 -31.97 -32.78 -12.24
CA ALA A 86 -33.31 -32.56 -11.69
C ALA A 86 -33.46 -31.07 -11.32
N THR A 87 -34.67 -30.56 -11.50
CA THR A 87 -35.07 -29.13 -11.47
C THR A 87 -36.23 -28.96 -10.49
N THR A 88 -36.30 -27.83 -9.75
CA THR A 88 -37.52 -27.13 -9.24
C THR A 88 -37.10 -25.92 -8.35
N THR A 89 -37.31 -24.64 -8.76
CA THR A 89 -38.37 -23.62 -8.37
C THR A 89 -38.36 -23.18 -6.88
N ALA A 90 -38.45 -21.91 -6.42
CA ALA A 90 -38.37 -20.53 -6.96
C ALA A 90 -38.40 -19.44 -5.80
N ALA A 91 -37.69 -18.31 -6.01
CA ALA A 91 -37.86 -16.90 -5.52
C ALA A 91 -37.66 -16.52 -4.02
N PRO A 92 -37.36 -15.23 -3.63
CA PRO A 92 -37.20 -13.99 -4.43
C PRO A 92 -35.96 -13.07 -4.11
N SER A 93 -35.77 -12.05 -4.98
CA SER A 93 -35.08 -10.74 -4.83
C SER A 93 -33.55 -10.63 -4.81
N GLU A 94 -33.00 -10.01 -5.87
CA GLU A 94 -32.27 -8.73 -5.87
C GLU A 94 -31.94 -8.36 -7.33
N LYS A 95 -31.72 -7.07 -7.64
CA LYS A 95 -31.40 -6.62 -9.01
C LYS A 95 -29.98 -7.07 -9.38
N GLU A 96 -29.84 -8.31 -9.82
CA GLU A 96 -28.61 -8.82 -10.40
C GLU A 96 -28.54 -8.47 -11.90
N THR A 97 -27.47 -7.78 -12.28
CA THR A 97 -26.95 -7.80 -13.64
C THR A 97 -26.64 -9.27 -14.00
N LYS A 98 -27.40 -9.84 -14.93
CA LYS A 98 -27.26 -11.24 -15.38
C LYS A 98 -25.79 -11.55 -15.72
N PRO A 99 -25.13 -12.52 -15.06
CA PRO A 99 -23.83 -12.98 -15.49
C PRO A 99 -23.95 -13.78 -16.79
N SER A 100 -22.95 -13.63 -17.68
CA SER A 100 -22.79 -14.52 -18.82
C SER A 100 -22.63 -15.96 -18.32
N SER A 101 -23.25 -16.91 -19.01
CA SER A 101 -23.26 -18.32 -18.62
C SER A 101 -21.84 -18.90 -18.61
N GLY A 102 -21.19 -18.95 -17.45
CA GLY A 102 -19.85 -19.53 -17.29
C GLY A 102 -18.99 -18.93 -16.17
N ALA A 103 -19.33 -17.77 -15.61
CA ALA A 103 -18.50 -17.10 -14.60
C ALA A 103 -18.35 -17.90 -13.29
N VAL A 104 -17.10 -18.01 -12.80
CA VAL A 104 -16.76 -18.58 -11.50
C VAL A 104 -16.90 -17.49 -10.43
N ASN A 105 -17.65 -17.79 -9.36
CA ASN A 105 -17.76 -16.92 -8.21
C ASN A 105 -16.51 -17.09 -7.33
N ILE A 106 -15.59 -16.12 -7.36
CA ILE A 106 -14.38 -16.13 -6.51
C ILE A 106 -14.63 -15.51 -5.13
N ASP A 107 -15.86 -15.06 -4.90
CA ASP A 107 -16.39 -14.52 -3.65
C ASP A 107 -17.08 -15.56 -2.76
N GLN A 108 -17.07 -16.83 -3.15
CA GLN A 108 -17.56 -17.93 -2.32
C GLN A 108 -16.80 -18.00 -0.99
N ASP A 109 -17.50 -18.38 0.07
CA ASP A 109 -16.90 -18.56 1.38
C ASP A 109 -15.88 -19.70 1.33
N VAL A 110 -14.63 -19.36 1.64
CA VAL A 110 -13.55 -20.32 1.81
C VAL A 110 -13.39 -20.58 3.29
N GLU A 111 -13.49 -21.85 3.67
CA GLU A 111 -13.27 -22.29 5.05
C GLU A 111 -11.87 -21.88 5.52
N ASP A 112 -11.79 -21.09 6.59
CA ASP A 112 -10.54 -20.73 7.24
C ASP A 112 -10.05 -21.86 8.16
N LYS A 113 -9.61 -22.96 7.54
CA LYS A 113 -9.14 -24.19 8.22
C LYS A 113 -8.03 -23.94 9.25
N PHE A 114 -7.31 -22.84 9.11
CA PHE A 114 -6.15 -22.52 9.93
C PHE A 114 -6.37 -21.33 10.85
N GLN A 115 -7.61 -20.82 10.92
CA GLN A 115 -8.02 -19.72 11.79
C GLN A 115 -7.08 -18.50 11.65
N GLN A 116 -6.76 -18.16 10.40
CA GLN A 116 -5.92 -17.02 10.06
C GLN A 116 -6.63 -15.69 10.33
N LEU A 117 -7.96 -15.67 10.28
CA LEU A 117 -8.79 -14.51 10.57
C LEU A 117 -9.32 -14.57 12.01
N PRO A 118 -9.21 -13.49 12.79
CA PRO A 118 -9.87 -13.41 14.09
C PRO A 118 -11.40 -13.44 13.91
N PRO A 119 -12.18 -13.76 14.94
CA PRO A 119 -13.63 -13.57 14.87
C PRO A 119 -13.96 -12.09 14.68
N LEU A 120 -14.97 -11.80 13.85
CA LEU A 120 -15.51 -10.45 13.76
C LEU A 120 -16.16 -10.04 15.09
N PRO A 121 -16.10 -8.75 15.47
CA PRO A 121 -16.79 -8.28 16.67
C PRO A 121 -18.31 -8.49 16.54
N SER A 122 -18.96 -8.73 17.68
CA SER A 122 -20.41 -8.88 17.78
C SER A 122 -20.94 -7.89 18.82
N PRO A 123 -21.77 -6.90 18.44
CA PRO A 123 -22.30 -6.66 17.09
C PRO A 123 -21.21 -6.20 16.10
N LEU A 124 -21.51 -6.30 14.80
CA LEU A 124 -20.63 -5.77 13.75
C LEU A 124 -20.44 -4.25 13.93
N PRO A 125 -19.27 -3.71 13.52
CA PRO A 125 -19.03 -2.27 13.61
C PRO A 125 -20.00 -1.52 12.71
N THR A 126 -20.45 -0.34 13.15
CA THR A 126 -21.24 0.54 12.30
C THR A 126 -20.30 1.25 11.32
N PRO A 127 -20.50 1.12 9.99
CA PRO A 127 -19.67 1.82 9.02
C PRO A 127 -19.79 3.33 9.15
N HIS A 128 -18.67 4.03 9.00
CA HIS A 128 -18.65 5.49 8.92
C HIS A 128 -19.42 5.96 7.69
N LYS A 129 -20.14 7.09 7.79
CA LYS A 129 -20.93 7.67 6.67
C LYS A 129 -20.09 7.96 5.42
N GLU A 130 -18.80 8.20 5.61
CA GLU A 130 -17.85 8.48 4.53
C GLU A 130 -17.02 7.26 4.10
N PHE A 131 -17.18 6.10 4.75
CA PHE A 131 -16.49 4.88 4.37
C PHE A 131 -16.91 4.44 2.96
N LEU A 132 -15.94 4.04 2.14
CA LEU A 132 -16.17 3.49 0.82
C LEU A 132 -15.46 2.14 0.67
N HIS A 133 -16.19 1.12 0.20
CA HIS A 133 -15.63 -0.16 -0.20
C HIS A 133 -15.71 -0.30 -1.71
N CYS A 134 -14.58 -0.12 -2.39
CA CYS A 134 -14.51 -0.15 -3.86
C CYS A 134 -13.95 -1.49 -4.34
N MET A 135 -14.56 -2.08 -5.37
CA MET A 135 -14.18 -3.33 -6.00
C MET A 135 -14.20 -3.17 -7.52
N PRO A 136 -13.41 -3.94 -8.30
CA PRO A 136 -13.52 -3.95 -9.75
C PRO A 136 -14.85 -4.59 -10.21
N PRO A 137 -15.34 -4.26 -11.42
CA PRO A 137 -14.66 -3.48 -12.46
C PRO A 137 -14.78 -1.95 -12.32
N GLU A 138 -15.61 -1.44 -11.40
CA GLU A 138 -15.84 -0.01 -11.25
C GLU A 138 -14.57 0.71 -10.79
N PRO A 139 -14.21 1.87 -11.40
CA PRO A 139 -13.09 2.67 -10.93
C PRO A 139 -13.27 3.08 -9.45
N PRO A 140 -12.22 3.00 -8.62
CA PRO A 140 -12.36 3.37 -7.21
C PRO A 140 -12.63 4.87 -7.05
N THR A 141 -13.48 5.20 -6.09
CA THR A 141 -13.64 6.58 -5.62
C THR A 141 -12.83 6.75 -4.34
N TYR A 142 -11.96 7.76 -4.31
CA TYR A 142 -11.03 7.97 -3.20
C TYR A 142 -11.53 9.04 -2.23
N ARG A 143 -11.38 8.75 -0.93
CA ARG A 143 -11.32 9.71 0.17
C ARG A 143 -9.91 10.25 0.32
N LYS A 144 -9.71 11.20 1.22
CA LYS A 144 -8.37 11.75 1.53
C LYS A 144 -7.39 10.67 2.00
N TYR A 145 -7.90 9.65 2.68
CA TYR A 145 -7.13 8.48 3.09
C TYR A 145 -7.71 7.21 2.48
N SER A 146 -6.83 6.33 2.03
CA SER A 146 -7.20 5.10 1.33
C SER A 146 -6.28 3.93 1.69
N VAL A 147 -6.86 2.73 1.73
CA VAL A 147 -6.17 1.46 1.97
C VAL A 147 -6.40 0.53 0.79
N PHE A 148 -5.33 0.00 0.19
CA PHE A 148 -5.42 -1.06 -0.80
C PHE A 148 -5.16 -2.43 -0.15
N ALA A 149 -6.11 -3.36 -0.33
CA ALA A 149 -6.04 -4.72 0.20
C ALA A 149 -5.30 -5.67 -0.75
N ALA A 150 -3.97 -5.52 -0.84
CA ALA A 150 -3.12 -6.42 -1.60
C ALA A 150 -2.93 -7.76 -0.89
N GLY A 151 -2.85 -8.87 -1.61
CA GLY A 151 -2.66 -10.15 -0.96
C GLY A 151 -3.24 -11.33 -1.70
N SER A 152 -3.28 -12.46 -1.01
CA SER A 152 -3.79 -13.71 -1.55
C SER A 152 -5.25 -13.60 -1.99
N ILE A 153 -5.51 -13.93 -3.26
CA ILE A 153 -6.85 -14.20 -3.81
C ILE A 153 -6.84 -15.61 -4.42
N GLU A 154 -5.86 -15.88 -5.29
CA GLU A 154 -5.62 -17.17 -5.95
C GLU A 154 -6.88 -17.82 -6.54
N MET A 155 -7.60 -17.07 -7.38
CA MET A 155 -8.84 -17.54 -8.01
C MET A 155 -9.90 -18.02 -7.01
N GLY A 156 -9.90 -17.43 -5.81
CA GLY A 156 -10.83 -17.78 -4.75
C GLY A 156 -10.34 -18.88 -3.80
N ALA A 157 -9.07 -19.32 -3.89
CA ALA A 157 -8.52 -20.30 -2.94
C ALA A 157 -8.17 -19.69 -1.57
N ALA A 158 -7.91 -18.38 -1.50
CA ALA A 158 -7.59 -17.70 -0.26
C ALA A 158 -8.83 -17.44 0.60
N VAL A 159 -8.67 -17.48 1.93
CA VAL A 159 -9.71 -17.07 2.88
C VAL A 159 -10.26 -15.68 2.54
N GLN A 160 -11.53 -15.39 2.87
CA GLN A 160 -12.23 -14.13 2.52
C GLN A 160 -11.76 -12.92 3.35
N TRP A 161 -10.45 -12.71 3.42
CA TRP A 161 -9.81 -11.73 4.29
C TRP A 161 -10.05 -10.29 3.83
N GLN A 162 -10.28 -10.03 2.54
CA GLN A 162 -10.52 -8.67 2.05
C GLN A 162 -11.85 -8.11 2.55
N LYS A 163 -12.92 -8.93 2.52
CA LYS A 163 -14.22 -8.57 3.12
C LYS A 163 -14.08 -8.37 4.62
N HIS A 164 -13.34 -9.27 5.28
CA HIS A 164 -13.06 -9.17 6.71
C HIS A 164 -12.32 -7.87 7.06
N MET A 165 -11.29 -7.50 6.30
CA MET A 165 -10.54 -6.25 6.43
C MET A 165 -11.45 -5.03 6.24
N ALA A 166 -12.30 -5.04 5.21
CA ALA A 166 -13.23 -3.95 4.95
C ALA A 166 -14.21 -3.74 6.11
N VAL A 167 -14.72 -4.80 6.74
CA VAL A 167 -15.57 -4.71 7.94
C VAL A 167 -14.81 -4.06 9.11
N LEU A 168 -13.58 -4.50 9.39
CA LEU A 168 -12.80 -3.98 10.51
C LEU A 168 -12.35 -2.53 10.31
N LEU A 169 -12.14 -2.09 9.07
CA LEU A 169 -11.81 -0.71 8.73
C LEU A 169 -13.04 0.17 8.47
N SER A 170 -14.24 -0.41 8.42
CA SER A 170 -15.49 0.32 8.13
C SER A 170 -15.81 1.48 9.09
N PRO A 171 -15.39 1.48 10.37
CA PRO A 171 -15.60 2.64 11.24
C PRO A 171 -14.80 3.89 10.85
N LEU A 172 -13.87 3.81 9.89
CA LEU A 172 -13.00 4.92 9.50
C LEU A 172 -13.57 5.68 8.27
N PRO A 173 -13.36 7.00 8.16
CA PRO A 173 -13.79 7.83 7.02
C PRO A 173 -12.88 7.67 5.79
N ILE A 174 -12.63 6.44 5.34
CA ILE A 174 -11.62 6.12 4.31
C ILE A 174 -12.20 5.35 3.12
N THR A 175 -11.42 5.25 2.04
CA THR A 175 -11.68 4.28 0.96
C THR A 175 -10.87 3.01 1.20
N VAL A 176 -11.50 1.84 1.11
CA VAL A 176 -10.84 0.54 0.99
C VAL A 176 -10.99 0.04 -0.45
N CYS A 177 -9.86 -0.10 -1.14
CA CYS A 177 -9.79 -0.70 -2.47
C CYS A 177 -9.55 -2.21 -2.32
N ASN A 178 -10.57 -3.01 -2.65
CA ASN A 178 -10.52 -4.47 -2.61
C ASN A 178 -10.40 -5.04 -4.03
N PRO A 179 -9.25 -5.62 -4.42
CA PRO A 179 -9.06 -6.17 -5.76
C PRO A 179 -9.83 -7.47 -6.03
N ARG A 180 -10.34 -8.15 -4.99
CA ARG A 180 -11.13 -9.37 -5.15
C ARG A 180 -12.51 -9.03 -5.72
N ARG A 181 -12.68 -9.22 -7.03
CA ARG A 181 -13.98 -9.08 -7.73
C ARG A 181 -14.85 -10.30 -7.50
N GLY A 182 -16.17 -10.14 -7.37
CA GLY A 182 -17.03 -11.30 -7.03
C GLY A 182 -17.12 -12.38 -8.11
N HIS A 183 -17.11 -12.00 -9.39
CA HIS A 183 -17.27 -12.92 -10.51
C HIS A 183 -16.07 -12.85 -11.46
N TRP A 184 -15.54 -14.01 -11.86
CA TRP A 184 -14.46 -14.13 -12.83
C TRP A 184 -14.87 -15.08 -13.95
N ASP A 185 -14.90 -14.62 -15.20
CA ASP A 185 -15.13 -15.49 -16.35
C ASP A 185 -13.91 -16.42 -16.54
N PRO A 186 -14.06 -17.75 -16.40
CA PRO A 186 -12.95 -18.70 -16.50
C PRO A 186 -12.34 -18.76 -17.90
N ASN A 187 -13.00 -18.20 -18.92
CA ASN A 187 -12.45 -18.09 -20.27
C ASN A 187 -11.44 -16.94 -20.41
N ILE A 188 -11.37 -16.04 -19.42
CA ILE A 188 -10.40 -14.94 -19.42
C ILE A 188 -9.00 -15.52 -19.31
N THR A 189 -8.17 -15.19 -20.27
CA THR A 189 -6.79 -15.66 -20.35
C THR A 189 -5.86 -14.71 -19.59
N PRO A 190 -4.81 -15.22 -18.90
CA PRO A 190 -3.80 -14.38 -18.25
C PRO A 190 -2.81 -13.76 -19.27
N GLU A 191 -3.33 -13.29 -20.41
CA GLU A 191 -2.56 -12.70 -21.49
C GLU A 191 -2.86 -11.20 -21.57
N ALA A 192 -1.84 -10.36 -21.74
CA ALA A 192 -2.00 -8.90 -21.70
C ALA A 192 -2.96 -8.33 -22.77
N LYS A 193 -3.24 -9.09 -23.84
CA LYS A 193 -4.17 -8.73 -24.93
C LYS A 193 -5.64 -9.01 -24.58
N ASP A 194 -5.89 -9.82 -23.56
CA ASP A 194 -7.24 -10.08 -23.07
C ASP A 194 -7.74 -8.84 -22.32
N ALA A 195 -8.85 -8.28 -22.78
CA ALA A 195 -9.33 -6.99 -22.32
C ALA A 195 -9.73 -7.00 -20.84
N ASP A 196 -10.36 -8.09 -20.37
CA ASP A 196 -10.86 -8.18 -19.00
C ASP A 196 -9.74 -8.48 -18.01
N PHE A 197 -8.76 -9.29 -18.43
CA PHE A 197 -7.53 -9.47 -17.65
C PHE A 197 -6.73 -8.17 -17.56
N ASN A 198 -6.56 -7.47 -18.69
CA ASN A 198 -5.86 -6.19 -18.72
C ASN A 198 -6.54 -5.15 -17.83
N ALA A 199 -7.87 -5.03 -17.93
CA ALA A 199 -8.66 -4.10 -17.11
C ALA A 199 -8.48 -4.38 -15.61
N GLN A 200 -8.51 -5.64 -15.18
CA GLN A 200 -8.24 -6.02 -13.78
C GLN A 200 -6.84 -5.56 -13.34
N VAL A 201 -5.80 -5.89 -14.12
CA VAL A 201 -4.41 -5.56 -13.76
C VAL A 201 -4.21 -4.03 -13.75
N GLN A 202 -4.82 -3.30 -14.67
CA GLN A 202 -4.76 -1.83 -14.69
C GLN A 202 -5.50 -1.21 -13.51
N TRP A 203 -6.64 -1.79 -13.11
CA TRP A 203 -7.37 -1.37 -11.91
C TRP A 203 -6.48 -1.52 -10.66
N GLU A 204 -5.85 -2.69 -10.51
CA GLU A 204 -4.96 -3.00 -9.39
C GLU A 204 -3.76 -2.04 -9.35
N LEU A 205 -3.07 -1.87 -10.48
CA LEU A 205 -1.92 -0.96 -10.59
C LEU A 205 -2.32 0.50 -10.30
N GLY A 206 -3.44 0.98 -10.85
CA GLY A 206 -3.92 2.34 -10.61
C GLY A 206 -4.30 2.57 -9.14
N ALA A 207 -4.95 1.59 -8.51
CA ALA A 207 -5.33 1.69 -7.11
C ALA A 207 -4.14 1.57 -6.16
N LEU A 208 -3.17 0.70 -6.48
CA LEU A 208 -1.88 0.66 -5.78
C LEU A 208 -1.17 2.01 -5.86
N GLU A 209 -1.16 2.68 -7.02
CA GLU A 209 -0.59 4.03 -7.19
C GLU A 209 -1.26 5.07 -6.29
N GLN A 210 -2.59 5.08 -6.25
CA GLN A 210 -3.39 6.06 -5.51
C GLN A 210 -3.51 5.79 -4.00
N ALA A 211 -3.25 4.59 -3.51
CA ALA A 211 -3.43 4.26 -2.09
C ALA A 211 -2.48 5.04 -1.14
N ASP A 212 -2.96 5.41 0.04
CA ASP A 212 -2.14 5.97 1.14
C ASP A 212 -1.43 4.89 1.94
N VAL A 213 -2.09 3.74 2.08
CA VAL A 213 -1.55 2.53 2.71
C VAL A 213 -1.85 1.32 1.83
N ILE A 214 -0.87 0.45 1.64
CA ILE A 214 -1.04 -0.85 1.01
C ILE A 214 -0.82 -1.90 2.09
N CYS A 215 -1.87 -2.64 2.42
CA CYS A 215 -1.73 -3.80 3.28
C CYS A 215 -1.54 -5.05 2.43
N PHE A 216 -0.54 -5.86 2.78
CA PHE A 216 -0.29 -7.17 2.18
C PHE A 216 -0.67 -8.27 3.15
N PHE A 217 -1.61 -9.13 2.78
CA PHE A 217 -1.90 -10.35 3.52
C PHE A 217 -1.51 -11.59 2.70
N PHE A 218 -0.58 -12.39 3.26
CA PHE A 218 -0.18 -13.67 2.69
C PHE A 218 -0.89 -14.81 3.40
N ASP A 219 -1.93 -15.35 2.78
CA ASP A 219 -2.56 -16.60 3.22
C ASP A 219 -1.54 -17.74 3.10
N HIS A 220 -1.21 -18.39 4.21
CA HIS A 220 -0.13 -19.37 4.21
C HIS A 220 -0.46 -20.67 3.46
N THR A 221 -1.72 -20.84 3.02
CA THR A 221 -2.16 -21.95 2.17
C THR A 221 -1.95 -21.69 0.68
N THR A 222 -1.59 -20.45 0.31
CA THR A 222 -1.47 -19.97 -1.06
C THR A 222 -0.01 -19.77 -1.50
N LYS A 223 0.23 -19.52 -2.79
CA LYS A 223 1.55 -19.19 -3.36
C LYS A 223 1.82 -17.69 -3.51
N SER A 224 0.81 -16.90 -3.85
CA SER A 224 0.79 -15.44 -3.96
C SER A 224 1.89 -14.82 -4.84
N PRO A 225 2.16 -15.32 -6.07
CA PRO A 225 3.26 -14.83 -6.90
C PRO A 225 3.10 -13.36 -7.30
N VAL A 226 1.88 -12.93 -7.68
CA VAL A 226 1.59 -11.53 -8.05
C VAL A 226 1.72 -10.62 -6.84
N THR A 227 1.21 -11.04 -5.68
CA THR A 227 1.38 -10.32 -4.41
C THR A 227 2.86 -10.10 -4.06
N MET A 228 3.71 -11.11 -4.27
CA MET A 228 5.16 -10.95 -4.06
C MET A 228 5.80 -9.97 -5.04
N LEU A 229 5.34 -9.94 -6.30
CA LEU A 229 5.77 -8.95 -7.31
C LEU A 229 5.38 -7.53 -6.88
N GLU A 230 4.14 -7.33 -6.45
CA GLU A 230 3.62 -6.06 -5.96
C GLU A 230 4.34 -5.58 -4.70
N LEU A 231 4.62 -6.48 -3.75
CA LEU A 231 5.45 -6.15 -2.59
C LEU A 231 6.82 -5.65 -3.03
N GLY A 232 7.45 -6.31 -4.00
CA GLY A 232 8.71 -5.85 -4.59
C GLY A 232 8.61 -4.46 -5.24
N LEU A 233 7.49 -4.19 -5.93
CA LEU A 233 7.23 -2.91 -6.58
C LEU A 233 7.08 -1.76 -5.57
N TRP A 234 6.46 -2.02 -4.41
CA TRP A 234 6.08 -0.99 -3.44
C TRP A 234 6.90 -0.98 -2.15
N ALA A 235 7.83 -1.92 -1.92
CA ALA A 235 8.59 -2.03 -0.67
C ALA A 235 9.29 -0.73 -0.23
N ALA A 236 9.74 0.10 -1.19
CA ALA A 236 10.46 1.35 -0.92
C ALA A 236 9.55 2.60 -0.87
N SER A 237 8.23 2.45 -0.81
CA SER A 237 7.27 3.56 -0.95
C SER A 237 6.78 4.18 0.36
N ASP A 238 7.23 3.68 1.52
CA ASP A 238 6.80 4.10 2.86
C ASP A 238 5.29 4.00 3.13
N LYS A 239 4.52 3.28 2.31
CA LYS A 239 3.07 3.06 2.50
C LYS A 239 2.69 1.60 2.75
N VAL A 240 3.66 0.71 2.85
CA VAL A 240 3.42 -0.73 2.93
C VAL A 240 3.35 -1.21 4.37
N VAL A 241 2.38 -2.08 4.66
CA VAL A 241 2.32 -2.91 5.87
C VAL A 241 2.09 -4.36 5.45
N VAL A 242 2.81 -5.32 6.05
CA VAL A 242 2.75 -6.73 5.65
C VAL A 242 2.31 -7.61 6.82
N CYS A 243 1.40 -8.54 6.55
CA CYS A 243 1.10 -9.69 7.39
C CYS A 243 1.56 -10.96 6.68
N CYS A 244 2.52 -11.67 7.28
CA CYS A 244 3.02 -12.93 6.75
C CYS A 244 3.28 -13.93 7.88
N ASP A 245 2.40 -14.93 7.96
CA ASP A 245 2.51 -16.05 8.88
C ASP A 245 3.80 -16.86 8.60
N LYS A 246 4.40 -17.43 9.66
CA LYS A 246 5.61 -18.26 9.59
C LYS A 246 5.46 -19.48 8.68
N ARG A 247 4.23 -19.95 8.47
CA ARG A 247 3.88 -21.10 7.63
C ARG A 247 3.88 -20.78 6.14
N PHE A 248 3.89 -19.50 5.73
CA PHE A 248 3.88 -19.15 4.32
C PHE A 248 5.17 -19.64 3.64
N TRP A 249 5.04 -20.35 2.52
CA TRP A 249 6.13 -21.09 1.87
C TRP A 249 7.35 -20.23 1.45
N LYS A 250 7.15 -18.92 1.25
CA LYS A 250 8.22 -17.95 0.94
C LYS A 250 8.44 -16.92 2.03
N GLN A 251 8.02 -17.20 3.26
CA GLN A 251 8.09 -16.27 4.39
C GLN A 251 9.48 -15.67 4.60
N GLY A 252 10.55 -16.46 4.50
CA GLY A 252 11.91 -15.94 4.64
C GLY A 252 12.29 -14.87 3.58
N ASN A 253 11.74 -14.97 2.36
CA ASN A 253 11.97 -13.96 1.31
C ASN A 253 11.22 -12.66 1.66
N VAL A 254 9.96 -12.79 2.09
CA VAL A 254 9.13 -11.66 2.53
C VAL A 254 9.81 -10.93 3.69
N GLU A 255 10.29 -11.65 4.70
CA GLU A 255 10.95 -11.05 5.88
C GLU A 255 12.26 -10.35 5.51
N ILE A 256 13.09 -10.93 4.64
CA ILE A 256 14.34 -10.28 4.20
C ILE A 256 14.04 -8.98 3.44
N VAL A 257 13.02 -8.95 2.58
CA VAL A 257 12.59 -7.73 1.88
C VAL A 257 12.08 -6.70 2.89
N CYS A 258 11.18 -7.11 3.80
CA CYS A 258 10.62 -6.19 4.79
C CYS A 258 11.72 -5.57 5.66
N ASN A 259 12.64 -6.38 6.17
CA ASN A 259 13.78 -5.89 6.96
C ASN A 259 14.70 -4.96 6.15
N ARG A 260 14.97 -5.31 4.87
CA ARG A 260 15.83 -4.48 4.01
C ARG A 260 15.24 -3.08 3.75
N TYR A 261 13.93 -2.98 3.58
CA TYR A 261 13.24 -1.73 3.28
C TYR A 261 12.56 -1.10 4.49
N SER A 262 12.79 -1.63 5.69
CA SER A 262 12.13 -1.16 6.93
C SER A 262 10.60 -1.17 6.87
N VAL A 263 10.02 -2.14 6.17
CA VAL A 263 8.57 -2.33 6.06
C VAL A 263 8.05 -3.01 7.33
N PRO A 264 7.02 -2.46 8.00
CA PRO A 264 6.35 -3.12 9.12
C PRO A 264 5.83 -4.50 8.72
N LEU A 265 6.22 -5.52 9.48
CA LEU A 265 5.84 -6.91 9.28
C LEU A 265 5.23 -7.48 10.56
N VAL A 266 3.97 -7.90 10.48
CA VAL A 266 3.25 -8.62 11.52
C VAL A 266 3.03 -10.08 11.13
N ARG A 267 2.68 -10.92 12.11
CA ARG A 267 2.56 -12.38 11.92
C ARG A 267 1.12 -12.87 11.89
N THR A 268 0.17 -12.08 12.37
CA THR A 268 -1.24 -12.45 12.44
C THR A 268 -2.11 -11.37 11.82
N PHE A 269 -3.29 -11.76 11.33
CA PHE A 269 -4.25 -10.81 10.80
C PHE A 269 -4.77 -9.86 11.89
N ALA A 270 -4.90 -10.33 13.13
CA ALA A 270 -5.31 -9.50 14.27
C ALA A 270 -4.36 -8.31 14.50
N ASP A 271 -3.06 -8.50 14.27
CA ASP A 271 -2.05 -7.44 14.39
C ASP A 271 -2.00 -6.52 13.16
N LEU A 272 -2.57 -6.95 12.02
CA LEU A 272 -2.50 -6.19 10.76
C LEU A 272 -3.37 -4.93 10.83
N VAL A 273 -4.58 -5.02 11.37
CA VAL A 273 -5.51 -3.88 11.44
C VAL A 273 -4.94 -2.72 12.28
N PRO A 274 -4.44 -2.93 13.51
CA PRO A 274 -3.80 -1.87 14.29
C PRO A 274 -2.58 -1.24 13.60
N GLU A 275 -1.80 -2.03 12.86
CA GLU A 275 -0.62 -1.51 12.14
C GLU A 275 -1.02 -0.67 10.91
N ILE A 276 -2.11 -1.03 10.21
CA ILE A 276 -2.71 -0.19 9.16
C ILE A 276 -3.17 1.14 9.75
N GLU A 277 -3.92 1.12 10.86
CA GLU A 277 -4.38 2.37 11.49
C GLU A 277 -3.22 3.24 11.97
N LYS A 278 -2.18 2.63 12.52
CA LYS A 278 -0.96 3.33 12.93
C LYS A 278 -0.27 3.97 11.72
N MET A 279 -0.21 3.29 10.59
CA MET A 279 0.31 3.85 9.34
C MET A 279 -0.57 5.03 8.86
N LEU A 280 -1.90 4.91 8.89
CA LEU A 280 -2.82 6.00 8.54
C LEU A 280 -2.60 7.23 9.43
N ARG A 281 -2.45 7.04 10.74
CA ARG A 281 -2.09 8.12 11.69
C ARG A 281 -0.73 8.74 11.36
N HIS A 282 0.26 7.92 11.00
CA HIS A 282 1.58 8.41 10.57
C HIS A 282 1.51 9.24 9.27
N LYS A 283 0.59 8.90 8.35
CA LYS A 283 0.26 9.71 7.16
C LYS A 283 -0.57 10.97 7.48
N GLY A 284 -0.83 11.24 8.76
CA GLY A 284 -1.48 12.45 9.24
C GLY A 284 -2.99 12.33 9.44
N MET A 285 -3.57 11.14 9.34
CA MET A 285 -4.98 10.95 9.64
C MET A 285 -5.25 11.24 11.11
N GLN A 286 -6.18 12.18 11.36
CA GLN A 286 -6.64 12.55 12.69
C GLN A 286 -8.16 12.53 12.68
N LEU A 287 -8.74 11.88 13.69
CA LEU A 287 -10.20 11.81 13.87
C LEU A 287 -10.61 12.67 15.06
N ASP A 288 -11.79 13.27 14.98
CA ASP A 288 -12.39 13.99 16.10
C ASP A 288 -13.09 13.04 17.09
N GLY A 289 -13.76 13.59 18.10
CA GLY A 289 -14.48 12.80 19.11
C GLY A 289 -15.67 11.98 18.58
N ASN A 290 -16.12 12.26 17.36
CA ASN A 290 -17.21 11.54 16.68
C ASN A 290 -16.69 10.50 15.67
N GLY A 291 -15.37 10.42 15.46
CA GLY A 291 -14.76 9.55 14.45
C GLY A 291 -14.70 10.17 13.04
N ASP A 292 -15.11 11.43 12.88
CA ASP A 292 -15.02 12.17 11.63
C ASP A 292 -13.58 12.66 11.40
N LEU A 293 -13.18 12.81 10.12
CA LEU A 293 -11.85 13.31 9.79
C LEU A 293 -11.69 14.78 10.19
N VAL A 294 -10.57 15.13 10.83
CA VAL A 294 -10.22 16.53 11.10
C VAL A 294 -9.81 17.22 9.79
N GLY A 295 -10.73 18.04 9.26
CA GLY A 295 -10.56 18.79 8.01
C GLY A 295 -11.27 18.15 6.82
N GLU A 296 -10.99 18.64 5.61
CA GLU A 296 -11.64 18.14 4.40
C GLU A 296 -11.23 16.69 4.08
N ASN A 297 -12.20 15.87 3.70
CA ASN A 297 -12.02 14.48 3.28
C ASN A 297 -11.97 14.34 1.76
N VAL A 298 -11.12 15.13 1.12
CA VAL A 298 -10.99 15.20 -0.35
C VAL A 298 -9.70 14.53 -0.79
N HIS A 299 -9.80 13.64 -1.77
CA HIS A 299 -8.66 12.97 -2.40
C HIS A 299 -7.79 13.96 -3.19
N THR A 300 -6.48 13.71 -3.19
CA THR A 300 -5.51 14.40 -4.04
C THR A 300 -4.81 13.36 -4.89
N ASP A 301 -4.95 13.47 -6.22
CA ASP A 301 -4.35 12.51 -7.14
C ASP A 301 -2.84 12.43 -6.98
N LYS A 302 -2.35 11.20 -6.81
CA LYS A 302 -0.93 10.91 -6.67
C LYS A 302 -0.33 10.69 -8.06
N PRO A 303 0.74 11.40 -8.43
CA PRO A 303 1.36 11.21 -9.74
C PRO A 303 1.98 9.82 -9.82
N LYS A 304 1.97 9.24 -11.03
CA LYS A 304 2.60 7.93 -11.27
C LYS A 304 4.09 7.94 -10.90
N PRO A 305 4.62 6.85 -10.31
CA PRO A 305 6.05 6.74 -10.03
C PRO A 305 6.88 6.94 -11.31
N LYS A 306 7.83 7.87 -11.26
CA LYS A 306 8.76 8.13 -12.36
C LYS A 306 10.12 7.50 -12.06
N LYS A 307 10.82 7.06 -13.12
CA LYS A 307 12.20 6.59 -13.01
C LYS A 307 13.11 7.73 -12.55
N ILE A 308 14.12 7.42 -11.74
CA ILE A 308 15.10 8.40 -11.21
C ILE A 308 15.70 9.29 -12.30
N PRO A 309 16.16 8.78 -13.47
CA PRO A 309 16.73 9.64 -14.51
C PRO A 309 15.76 10.70 -15.04
N VAL A 310 14.45 10.38 -15.06
CA VAL A 310 13.40 11.33 -15.47
C VAL A 310 13.26 12.41 -14.42
N LEU A 311 13.18 12.05 -13.14
CA LEU A 311 13.11 13.01 -12.03
C LEU A 311 14.35 13.91 -11.97
N GLU A 312 15.53 13.37 -12.22
CA GLU A 312 16.78 14.14 -12.27
C GLU A 312 16.82 15.11 -13.45
N ALA A 313 16.30 14.71 -14.61
CA ALA A 313 16.18 15.59 -15.76
C ALA A 313 15.20 16.74 -15.49
N GLU A 314 14.03 16.45 -14.94
CA GLU A 314 13.03 17.46 -14.54
C GLU A 314 13.62 18.44 -13.51
N LYS A 315 14.36 17.93 -12.52
CA LYS A 315 15.04 18.75 -11.52
C LYS A 315 16.07 19.69 -12.14
N ARG A 316 16.89 19.21 -13.09
CA ARG A 316 17.88 20.06 -13.79
C ARG A 316 17.20 21.13 -14.64
N ASP A 317 16.06 20.82 -15.24
CA ASP A 317 15.29 21.78 -16.02
C ASP A 317 14.70 22.89 -15.13
N LEU A 318 14.06 22.50 -14.02
CA LEU A 318 13.54 23.44 -13.04
C LEU A 318 14.65 24.35 -12.46
N GLN A 319 15.85 23.80 -12.21
CA GLN A 319 16.99 24.59 -11.76
C GLN A 319 17.40 25.67 -12.78
N ARG A 320 17.48 25.32 -14.08
CA ARG A 320 17.77 26.28 -15.14
C ARG A 320 16.69 27.37 -15.26
N GLN A 321 15.42 27.01 -15.12
CA GLN A 321 14.32 27.99 -15.14
C GLN A 321 14.41 28.96 -13.94
N ILE A 322 14.73 28.46 -12.75
CA ILE A 322 14.92 29.29 -11.56
C ILE A 322 16.09 30.26 -11.75
N GLU A 323 17.22 29.81 -12.28
CA GLU A 323 18.39 30.66 -12.56
C GLU A 323 18.08 31.75 -13.58
N ALA A 324 17.35 31.41 -14.64
CA ALA A 324 16.91 32.37 -15.66
C ALA A 324 15.98 33.45 -15.05
N LEU A 325 14.99 33.05 -14.24
CA LEU A 325 14.08 33.97 -13.57
C LEU A 325 14.80 34.88 -12.56
N GLN A 326 15.78 34.35 -11.83
CA GLN A 326 16.60 35.15 -10.92
C GLN A 326 17.42 36.20 -11.66
N THR A 327 17.98 35.84 -12.81
CA THR A 327 18.73 36.76 -13.69
C THR A 327 17.82 37.88 -14.22
N GLN A 328 16.63 37.53 -14.70
CA GLN A 328 15.63 38.52 -15.15
C GLN A 328 15.20 39.47 -14.02
N LEU A 329 14.96 38.93 -12.82
CA LEU A 329 14.58 39.74 -11.67
C LEU A 329 15.70 40.69 -11.25
N GLN A 330 16.96 40.26 -11.30
CA GLN A 330 18.11 41.12 -11.04
C GLN A 330 18.21 42.24 -12.08
N ALA A 331 18.06 41.91 -13.36
CA ALA A 331 18.08 42.90 -14.44
C ALA A 331 16.93 43.92 -14.32
N SER A 332 15.74 43.51 -13.85
CA SER A 332 14.60 44.42 -13.65
C SER A 332 14.72 45.37 -12.46
N LYS A 333 15.71 45.16 -11.58
CA LYS A 333 15.98 45.98 -10.39
C LYS A 333 17.13 46.98 -10.59
N MET A 334 17.84 46.90 -11.72
CA MET A 334 18.87 47.84 -12.14
C MET A 334 18.27 48.90 -13.04
#